data_AF-A0A3D2QGA0-F1
#
_entry.id   AF-A0A3D2QGA0-F1
#
_cell.length_a   1.000
_cell.length_b   1.000
_cell.length_c   1.000
_cell.angle_alpha   90.00
_cell.angle_beta   90.00
_cell.angle_gamma   90.00
#
_symmetry.space_group_name_H-M   'P 1'
#
loop_
_entity.id
_entity.type
_entity.pdbx_description
1 polymer ?
#
loop_
_entity_poly.entity_id
_entity_poly.type
_entity_poly.pdbx_seq_one_letter_code
_entity_poly.pdbx_strand_id
1 'polypeptide(L)'
;MDKTCKTGCRWLAFLLAALVLLLPHTGSAAGKTVFVNNVYELMEALADDTEIVLAPGRYNISEWGRGNEAQKLVHPFGYNELSPAGLYRDYGLEICGFRNLAIRGRDTASVTAEIVQEDRYEPVLNFRNCHGLQLANLRAGHVQGKGYCSGAVLHFAETSGVEIRNADLYGCGTYGYEARNC
;
A
#
# COMPACT_ATOMS: atom_id res chain seq x y z
N MET A 1 -82.85 -6.88 24.56
CA MET A 1 -82.27 -7.47 23.33
C MET A 1 -80.87 -6.92 23.20
N ASP A 2 -79.80 -7.67 23.08
CA ASP A 2 -79.59 -9.11 23.14
C ASP A 2 -78.06 -9.29 23.22
N LYS A 3 -77.62 -10.23 24.07
CA LYS A 3 -76.50 -11.17 23.84
C LYS A 3 -75.10 -10.57 23.59
N THR A 4 -74.21 -10.60 24.58
CA THR A 4 -73.24 -11.69 24.84
C THR A 4 -72.48 -12.19 23.61
N CYS A 5 -71.14 -12.08 23.60
CA CYS A 5 -70.31 -13.26 23.37
C CYS A 5 -68.91 -13.10 23.99
N LYS A 6 -68.59 -14.05 24.88
CA LYS A 6 -67.28 -14.31 25.50
C LYS A 6 -66.40 -15.10 24.51
N THR A 7 -65.18 -15.42 24.98
CA THR A 7 -64.17 -16.39 24.49
C THR A 7 -63.04 -15.74 23.68
N GLY A 8 -61.76 -15.88 23.97
CA GLY A 8 -61.03 -16.86 24.80
C GLY A 8 -60.27 -17.85 23.92
N CYS A 9 -59.03 -17.52 23.52
CA CYS A 9 -57.99 -18.43 22.98
C CYS A 9 -56.68 -17.60 22.89
N ARG A 10 -55.69 -17.67 23.77
CA ARG A 10 -54.79 -18.77 24.18
C ARG A 10 -53.89 -19.27 23.01
N TRP A 11 -52.60 -18.91 23.11
CA TRP A 11 -51.39 -19.49 22.49
C TRP A 11 -51.12 -19.25 20.99
N LEU A 12 -50.06 -18.50 20.67
CA LEU A 12 -48.81 -19.08 20.15
C LEU A 12 -47.70 -18.02 20.12
N ALA A 13 -46.57 -18.34 20.75
CA ALA A 13 -45.34 -17.60 20.65
C ALA A 13 -44.75 -17.75 19.23
N PHE A 14 -44.36 -16.64 18.61
CA PHE A 14 -43.41 -16.64 17.50
C PHE A 14 -42.22 -15.75 17.88
N LEU A 15 -41.34 -16.32 18.70
CA LEU A 15 -39.95 -15.88 18.77
C LEU A 15 -39.30 -16.28 17.45
N LEU A 16 -39.30 -15.38 16.47
CA LEU A 16 -38.40 -15.45 15.33
C LEU A 16 -36.98 -15.22 15.87
N ALA A 17 -36.32 -16.30 16.29
CA ALA A 17 -34.88 -16.32 16.43
C ALA A 17 -34.30 -16.10 15.03
N ALA A 18 -33.93 -14.85 14.73
CA ALA A 18 -33.05 -14.55 13.62
C ALA A 18 -31.71 -15.20 13.96
N LEU A 19 -31.50 -16.42 13.48
CA LEU A 19 -30.19 -17.03 13.37
C LEU A 19 -29.40 -16.17 12.39
N VAL A 20 -28.80 -15.08 12.89
CA VAL A 20 -27.70 -14.44 12.20
C VAL A 20 -26.61 -15.49 12.20
N LEU A 21 -26.48 -16.19 11.06
CA LEU A 21 -25.26 -16.91 10.74
C LEU A 21 -24.15 -15.87 10.90
N LEU A 22 -23.38 -15.98 11.98
CA LEU A 22 -22.07 -15.41 12.09
C LEU A 22 -21.22 -16.10 11.03
N LEU A 23 -21.41 -15.69 9.78
CA LEU A 23 -20.43 -15.89 8.75
C LEU A 23 -19.18 -15.22 9.30
N PRO A 24 -18.04 -15.93 9.40
CA PRO A 24 -16.79 -15.25 9.68
C PRO A 24 -16.68 -14.13 8.64
N HIS A 25 -16.58 -12.89 9.12
CA HIS A 25 -16.23 -11.77 8.26
C HIS A 25 -14.79 -11.97 7.78
N THR A 26 -14.60 -12.78 6.74
CA THR A 26 -13.49 -12.57 5.80
C THR A 26 -13.93 -11.48 4.83
N GLY A 27 -14.33 -10.34 5.38
CA GLY A 27 -14.51 -9.11 4.64
C GLY A 27 -13.21 -8.34 4.78
N SER A 28 -12.32 -8.50 3.81
CA SER A 28 -11.40 -7.40 3.49
C SER A 28 -12.31 -6.19 3.26
N ALA A 29 -12.13 -5.14 4.07
CA ALA A 29 -12.80 -3.87 3.81
C ALA A 29 -12.52 -3.53 2.34
N ALA A 30 -13.57 -3.24 1.56
CA ALA A 30 -13.40 -3.00 0.13
C ALA A 30 -12.39 -1.85 -0.06
N GLY A 31 -11.19 -2.20 -0.51
CA GLY A 31 -10.08 -1.25 -0.59
C GLY A 31 -10.39 -0.10 -1.52
N LYS A 32 -9.84 1.07 -1.23
CA LYS A 32 -9.99 2.26 -2.07
C LYS A 32 -9.04 2.17 -3.26
N THR A 33 -9.54 2.25 -4.48
CA THR A 33 -8.69 2.44 -5.66
C THR A 33 -8.48 3.93 -5.94
N VAL A 34 -7.22 4.34 -6.11
CA VAL A 34 -6.79 5.71 -6.45
C VAL A 34 -5.98 5.68 -7.74
N PHE A 35 -6.31 6.56 -8.69
CA PHE A 35 -5.57 6.69 -9.93
C PHE A 35 -4.64 7.90 -9.85
N VAL A 36 -3.37 7.71 -10.20
CA VAL A 36 -2.34 8.74 -10.09
C VAL A 36 -1.58 8.89 -11.41
N ASN A 37 -1.15 10.09 -11.75
CA ASN A 37 -0.51 10.44 -13.03
C ASN A 37 0.89 11.01 -12.88
N ASN A 38 1.34 11.27 -11.65
CA ASN A 38 2.67 11.79 -11.36
C ASN A 38 3.13 11.36 -9.96
N VAL A 39 4.39 11.64 -9.64
CA VAL A 39 5.00 11.25 -8.36
C VAL A 39 4.35 11.95 -7.15
N TYR A 40 3.88 13.19 -7.27
CA TYR A 40 3.23 13.89 -6.16
C TYR A 40 1.92 13.20 -5.77
N GLU A 41 1.08 12.88 -6.75
CA GLU A 41 -0.16 12.13 -6.54
C GLU A 41 0.10 10.72 -5.97
N LEU A 42 1.16 10.04 -6.42
CA LEU A 42 1.55 8.74 -5.86
C LEU A 42 1.87 8.85 -4.36
N MET A 43 2.70 9.82 -3.97
CA MET A 43 3.13 9.97 -2.57
C MET A 43 1.99 10.43 -1.66
N GLU A 44 1.06 11.25 -2.16
CA GLU A 44 -0.15 11.66 -1.43
C GLU A 44 -1.20 10.54 -1.31
N ALA A 45 -1.20 9.57 -2.22
CA ALA A 45 -2.18 8.48 -2.24
C ALA A 45 -1.85 7.31 -1.28
N LEU A 46 -0.67 7.31 -0.65
CA LEU A 46 -0.26 6.26 0.28
C LEU A 46 -1.18 6.20 1.51
N ALA A 47 -1.89 5.09 1.66
CA ALA A 47 -2.82 4.85 2.76
C ALA A 47 -3.04 3.34 2.97
N ASP A 48 -3.55 2.97 4.15
CA ASP A 48 -4.01 1.61 4.42
C ASP A 48 -5.16 1.22 3.46
N ASP A 49 -5.31 -0.07 3.20
CA ASP A 49 -6.42 -0.64 2.41
C ASP A 49 -6.63 0.08 1.07
N THR A 50 -5.53 0.43 0.39
CA THR A 50 -5.55 1.28 -0.80
C THR A 50 -4.80 0.63 -1.95
N GLU A 51 -5.43 0.66 -3.13
CA GLU A 51 -4.82 0.30 -4.41
C GLU A 51 -4.51 1.57 -5.21
N ILE A 52 -3.23 1.83 -5.45
CA ILE A 52 -2.75 2.96 -6.23
C ILE A 52 -2.42 2.47 -7.64
N VAL A 53 -3.14 2.99 -8.63
CA VAL A 53 -3.00 2.65 -10.04
C VAL A 53 -2.31 3.77 -10.80
N LEU A 54 -1.08 3.51 -11.25
CA LEU A 54 -0.23 4.46 -11.96
C LEU A 54 -0.60 4.50 -13.44
N ALA A 55 -0.83 5.70 -13.96
CA ALA A 55 -0.85 5.94 -15.40
C ALA A 55 0.53 5.66 -16.03
N PRO A 56 0.59 5.43 -17.37
CA PRO A 56 1.86 5.36 -18.08
C PRO A 56 2.70 6.62 -17.83
N GLY A 57 3.96 6.44 -17.45
CA GLY A 57 4.81 7.58 -17.12
C GLY A 57 5.94 7.24 -16.15
N ARG A 58 6.75 8.26 -15.86
CA ARG A 58 7.92 8.17 -14.99
C ARG A 58 7.67 8.94 -13.69
N TYR A 59 7.83 8.25 -12.57
CA TYR A 59 7.57 8.72 -11.22
C TYR A 59 8.92 8.85 -10.49
N ASN A 60 9.46 10.07 -10.42
CA ASN A 60 10.79 10.31 -9.89
C ASN A 60 10.75 10.71 -8.40
N ILE A 61 11.14 9.78 -7.54
CA ILE A 61 11.12 9.97 -6.08
C ILE A 61 12.09 11.09 -5.66
N SER A 62 13.24 11.24 -6.34
CA SER A 62 14.20 12.31 -6.05
C SER A 62 13.67 13.70 -6.44
N GLU A 63 12.89 13.77 -7.53
CA GLU A 63 12.20 15.01 -7.92
C GLU A 63 11.18 15.42 -6.86
N TRP A 64 10.34 14.48 -6.42
CA TRP A 64 9.38 14.71 -5.34
C TRP A 64 10.08 15.16 -4.05
N GLY A 65 11.14 14.45 -3.65
CA GLY A 65 11.88 14.71 -2.40
C GLY A 65 12.55 16.09 -2.32
N ARG A 66 12.82 16.73 -3.47
CA ARG A 66 13.34 18.11 -3.54
C ARG A 66 12.25 19.17 -3.46
N GLY A 67 10.98 18.79 -3.69
CA GLY A 67 9.84 19.69 -3.65
C GLY A 67 9.39 20.05 -2.24
N ASN A 68 8.73 21.19 -2.09
CA ASN A 68 8.20 21.66 -0.81
C ASN A 68 7.09 20.73 -0.26
N GLU A 69 6.36 20.03 -1.14
CA GLU A 69 5.29 19.10 -0.72
C GLU A 69 5.83 17.92 0.08
N ALA A 70 7.02 17.41 -0.27
CA ALA A 70 7.66 16.35 0.50
C ALA A 70 7.92 16.76 1.95
N GLN A 71 8.28 18.02 2.20
CA GLN A 71 8.52 18.51 3.57
C GLN A 71 7.26 18.52 4.43
N LYS A 72 6.06 18.53 3.82
CA LYS A 72 4.78 18.47 4.55
C LYS A 72 4.35 17.05 4.88
N LEU A 73 4.76 16.08 4.06
CA LEU A 73 4.35 14.68 4.18
C LEU A 73 5.36 13.80 4.91
N VAL A 74 6.63 14.20 4.95
CA VAL A 74 7.70 13.42 5.57
C VAL A 74 7.87 13.80 7.03
N HIS A 75 7.78 12.80 7.90
CA HIS A 75 8.16 12.95 9.30
C HIS A 75 9.68 13.16 9.44
N PRO A 76 10.13 14.20 10.17
CA PRO A 76 11.54 14.56 10.27
C PRO A 76 12.33 13.69 11.28
N PHE A 77 11.73 12.61 11.78
CA PHE A 77 12.32 11.69 12.75
C PHE A 77 12.23 10.26 12.23
N GLY A 78 13.05 9.36 12.78
CA GLY A 78 13.04 7.95 12.40
C GLY A 78 11.77 7.23 12.83
N TYR A 79 11.35 6.24 12.02
CA TYR A 79 10.20 5.41 12.32
C TYR A 79 10.44 4.53 13.57
N ASN A 80 9.40 4.32 14.36
CA ASN A 80 9.37 3.37 15.47
C ASN A 80 7.98 2.73 15.59
N GLU A 81 7.84 1.69 16.41
CA GLU A 81 6.60 0.91 16.55
C GLU A 81 5.36 1.72 16.98
N LEU A 82 5.54 2.88 17.61
CA LEU A 82 4.45 3.78 18.02
C LEU A 82 4.14 4.86 16.98
N SER A 83 4.94 4.94 15.91
CA SER A 83 4.75 5.92 14.84
C SER A 83 3.55 5.54 13.96
N PRO A 84 2.76 6.51 13.50
CA PRO A 84 1.69 6.23 12.54
C PRO A 84 2.26 5.69 11.22
N ALA A 85 1.40 5.13 10.36
CA ALA A 85 1.79 4.84 8.99
C ALA A 85 2.10 6.15 8.25
N GLY A 86 3.14 6.17 7.43
CA GLY A 86 3.56 7.41 6.77
C GLY A 86 4.95 7.35 6.14
N LEU A 87 5.46 8.52 5.77
CA LEU A 87 6.76 8.70 5.16
C LEU A 87 7.76 9.23 6.19
N TYR A 88 8.91 8.58 6.31
CA TYR A 88 9.91 8.89 7.34
C TYR A 88 11.28 9.14 6.72
N ARG A 89 12.07 10.01 7.36
CA ARG A 89 13.46 10.27 6.98
C ARG A 89 14.41 9.69 8.03
N ASP A 90 15.01 8.55 7.72
CA ASP A 90 16.04 7.90 8.54
C ASP A 90 17.21 7.45 7.64
N TYR A 91 17.19 6.21 7.13
CA TYR A 91 18.12 5.69 6.11
C TYR A 91 17.64 5.99 4.68
N GLY A 92 17.37 7.27 4.42
CA GLY A 92 16.68 7.74 3.22
C GLY A 92 15.18 7.90 3.44
N LEU A 93 14.41 7.94 2.35
CA LEU A 93 12.94 7.98 2.41
C LEU A 93 12.35 6.59 2.66
N GLU A 94 11.73 6.38 3.81
CA GLU A 94 11.05 5.13 4.18
C GLU A 94 9.52 5.27 4.06
N ILE A 95 8.86 4.23 3.54
CA ILE A 95 7.41 4.04 3.47
C ILE A 95 7.03 3.06 4.57
N CYS A 96 6.46 3.56 5.67
CA CYS A 96 6.36 2.82 6.91
C CYS A 96 4.94 2.52 7.36
N GLY A 97 4.72 1.34 7.96
CA GLY A 97 3.54 1.03 8.76
C GLY A 97 2.25 0.75 8.00
N PHE A 98 2.25 0.80 6.67
CA PHE A 98 1.04 0.62 5.86
C PHE A 98 0.57 -0.84 5.82
N ARG A 99 -0.74 -1.03 5.83
CA ARG A 99 -1.41 -2.34 5.70
C ARG A 99 -2.23 -2.43 4.42
N ASN A 100 -2.16 -3.56 3.73
CA ASN A 100 -2.93 -3.85 2.52
C ASN A 100 -2.77 -2.78 1.42
N LEU A 101 -1.56 -2.23 1.28
CA LEU A 101 -1.21 -1.27 0.26
C LEU A 101 -0.85 -2.00 -1.04
N ALA A 102 -1.50 -1.64 -2.14
CA ALA A 102 -1.14 -2.08 -3.47
C ALA A 102 -0.66 -0.89 -4.31
N ILE A 103 0.48 -1.02 -4.98
CA ILE A 103 1.00 -0.05 -5.95
C ILE A 103 1.20 -0.79 -7.26
N ARG A 104 0.50 -0.36 -8.32
CA ARG A 104 0.63 -1.02 -9.61
C ARG A 104 0.49 -0.11 -10.82
N GLY A 105 1.12 -0.51 -11.91
CA GLY A 105 0.77 0.03 -13.23
C GLY A 105 -0.58 -0.49 -13.73
N ARG A 106 -1.13 0.17 -14.75
CA ARG A 106 -2.32 -0.33 -15.47
C ARG A 106 -2.05 -1.70 -16.10
N ASP A 107 -3.08 -2.54 -16.09
CA ASP A 107 -3.07 -3.85 -16.76
C ASP A 107 -3.04 -3.66 -18.28
N THR A 108 -1.83 -3.62 -18.81
CA THR A 108 -1.53 -3.42 -20.23
C THR A 108 -0.58 -4.52 -20.71
N ALA A 109 -0.46 -4.72 -22.02
CA ALA A 109 0.37 -5.79 -22.58
C ALA A 109 1.88 -5.65 -22.26
N SER A 110 2.30 -4.47 -21.84
CA SER A 110 3.69 -4.14 -21.46
C SER A 110 3.69 -3.30 -20.19
N VAL A 111 4.72 -3.41 -19.35
CA VAL A 111 4.92 -2.51 -18.21
C VAL A 111 5.13 -1.07 -18.71
N THR A 112 4.30 -0.14 -18.25
CA THR A 112 4.27 1.27 -18.74
C THR A 112 4.48 2.32 -17.65
N ALA A 113 4.40 1.95 -16.38
CA ALA A 113 4.71 2.83 -15.25
C ALA A 113 6.13 2.54 -14.74
N GLU A 114 6.93 3.57 -14.57
CA GLU A 114 8.31 3.47 -14.10
C GLU A 114 8.51 4.33 -12.84
N ILE A 115 8.99 3.74 -11.75
CA ILE A 115 9.39 4.44 -10.52
C ILE A 115 10.91 4.52 -10.48
N VAL A 116 11.45 5.73 -10.28
CA VAL A 116 12.89 5.96 -10.32
C VAL A 116 13.41 6.71 -9.10
N GLN A 117 14.63 6.37 -8.71
CA GLN A 117 15.40 7.05 -7.66
C GLN A 117 16.80 7.38 -8.19
N GLU A 118 17.18 8.65 -8.13
CA GLU A 118 18.48 9.15 -8.57
C GLU A 118 19.57 8.94 -7.52
N ASP A 119 19.23 8.93 -6.22
CA ASP A 119 20.18 8.55 -5.19
C ASP A 119 20.44 7.04 -5.25
N ARG A 120 21.66 6.67 -5.60
CA ARG A 120 22.09 5.28 -5.81
C ARG A 120 22.38 4.53 -4.49
N TYR A 121 22.34 5.23 -3.37
CA TYR A 121 22.60 4.68 -2.05
C TYR A 121 21.31 4.42 -1.26
N GLU A 122 20.22 5.09 -1.62
CA GLU A 122 18.87 4.82 -1.08
C GLU A 122 18.18 3.74 -1.92
N PRO A 123 17.27 2.92 -1.36
CA PRO A 123 16.43 2.07 -2.18
C PRO A 123 15.47 2.87 -3.07
N VAL A 124 15.03 2.30 -4.20
CA VAL A 124 14.00 2.97 -5.04
C VAL A 124 12.67 3.02 -4.30
N LEU A 125 12.26 1.89 -3.71
CA LEU A 125 11.15 1.81 -2.76
C LEU A 125 11.66 1.11 -1.50
N ASN A 126 11.57 1.82 -0.37
CA ASN A 126 12.05 1.36 0.93
C ASN A 126 10.86 1.18 1.88
N PHE A 127 10.41 -0.05 2.08
CA PHE A 127 9.29 -0.36 2.95
C PHE A 127 9.77 -0.86 4.32
N ARG A 128 9.14 -0.36 5.38
CA ARG A 128 9.40 -0.78 6.76
C ARG A 128 8.12 -1.05 7.52
N ASN A 129 8.05 -2.18 8.21
CA ASN A 129 6.90 -2.57 9.03
C ASN A 129 5.56 -2.50 8.26
N CYS A 130 5.56 -2.89 6.99
CA CYS A 130 4.36 -2.93 6.16
C CYS A 130 3.81 -4.37 6.10
N HIS A 131 2.49 -4.52 5.97
CA HIS A 131 1.86 -5.84 5.97
C HIS A 131 0.84 -5.98 4.83
N GLY A 132 0.95 -7.05 4.04
CA GLY A 132 0.06 -7.29 2.89
C GLY A 132 0.34 -6.36 1.71
N LEU A 133 1.62 -6.10 1.42
CA LEU A 133 2.05 -5.21 0.35
C LEU A 133 1.98 -5.90 -1.02
N GLN A 134 1.42 -5.23 -2.02
CA GLN A 134 1.38 -5.72 -3.41
C GLN A 134 2.04 -4.72 -4.36
N LEU A 135 3.01 -5.20 -5.15
CA LEU A 135 3.69 -4.44 -6.19
C LEU A 135 3.47 -5.16 -7.53
N ALA A 136 2.82 -4.50 -8.50
CA ALA A 136 2.50 -5.16 -9.77
C ALA A 136 2.64 -4.28 -11.02
N ASN A 137 2.94 -4.89 -12.16
CA ASN A 137 2.94 -4.23 -13.48
C ASN A 137 3.76 -2.92 -13.51
N LEU A 138 4.91 -2.90 -12.85
CA LEU A 138 5.72 -1.70 -12.67
C LEU A 138 7.18 -1.97 -12.97
N ARG A 139 7.84 -0.94 -13.47
CA ARG A 139 9.29 -0.92 -13.62
C ARG A 139 9.86 -0.08 -12.50
N ALA A 140 10.93 -0.54 -11.86
CA ALA A 140 11.60 0.23 -10.83
C ALA A 140 13.12 0.19 -11.02
N GLY A 141 13.78 1.33 -10.85
CA GLY A 141 15.24 1.34 -10.94
C GLY A 141 15.93 2.65 -10.65
N HIS A 142 17.25 2.56 -10.48
CA HIS A 142 18.12 3.72 -10.36
C HIS A 142 18.41 4.34 -11.73
N VAL A 143 18.49 5.67 -11.78
CA VAL A 143 18.94 6.37 -12.98
C VAL A 143 20.38 5.94 -13.30
N GLN A 144 20.61 5.43 -14.51
CA GLN A 144 21.90 4.91 -14.94
C GLN A 144 23.01 5.95 -14.74
N GLY A 145 23.98 5.62 -13.88
CA GLY A 145 25.23 6.35 -13.71
C GLY A 145 26.39 5.38 -13.50
N LYS A 146 27.59 5.75 -13.95
CA LYS A 146 28.82 4.98 -13.64
C LYS A 146 29.16 5.14 -12.15
N GLY A 147 29.56 4.07 -11.47
CA GLY A 147 30.03 4.08 -10.07
C GLY A 147 29.54 2.90 -9.22
N TYR A 148 29.96 2.86 -7.96
CA TYR A 148 29.53 1.88 -6.96
C TYR A 148 28.14 2.25 -6.43
N CYS A 149 27.24 1.28 -6.30
CA CYS A 149 25.90 1.47 -5.77
C CYS A 149 25.67 0.42 -4.68
N SER A 150 24.98 0.80 -3.61
CA SER A 150 24.69 -0.08 -2.47
C SER A 150 23.21 -0.18 -2.14
N GLY A 151 22.36 0.65 -2.75
CA GLY A 151 20.91 0.57 -2.60
C GLY A 151 20.33 -0.66 -3.31
N ALA A 152 19.36 -1.31 -2.69
CA ALA A 152 18.50 -2.30 -3.35
C ALA A 152 17.42 -1.58 -4.18
N VAL A 153 16.94 -2.16 -5.28
CA VAL A 153 15.81 -1.53 -5.98
C VAL A 153 14.56 -1.55 -5.08
N LEU A 154 14.23 -2.69 -4.51
CA LEU A 154 13.18 -2.83 -3.49
C LEU A 154 13.80 -3.25 -2.16
N HIS A 155 13.52 -2.53 -1.08
CA HIS A 155 13.94 -2.91 0.26
C HIS A 155 12.73 -3.14 1.16
N PHE A 156 12.76 -4.23 1.91
CA PHE A 156 11.72 -4.61 2.86
C PHE A 156 12.37 -4.88 4.22
N ALA A 157 12.00 -4.11 5.24
CA ALA A 157 12.41 -4.35 6.62
C ALA A 157 11.17 -4.62 7.47
N GLU A 158 11.19 -5.66 8.32
CA GLU A 158 10.11 -5.93 9.27
C GLU A 158 8.73 -6.09 8.59
N THR A 159 8.72 -6.47 7.31
CA THR A 159 7.55 -6.44 6.43
C THR A 159 7.08 -7.87 6.16
N SER A 160 5.77 -8.09 6.09
CA SER A 160 5.22 -9.44 5.85
C SER A 160 4.12 -9.46 4.78
N GLY A 161 3.96 -10.61 4.13
CA GLY A 161 2.94 -10.80 3.08
C GLY A 161 3.19 -9.93 1.85
N VAL A 162 4.44 -9.83 1.39
CA VAL A 162 4.81 -9.09 0.17
C VAL A 162 4.56 -9.94 -1.07
N GLU A 163 3.88 -9.35 -2.05
CA GLU A 163 3.68 -9.93 -3.37
C GLU A 163 4.22 -9.01 -4.46
N ILE A 164 5.06 -9.56 -5.34
CA ILE A 164 5.62 -8.85 -6.50
C ILE A 164 5.22 -9.62 -7.77
N ARG A 165 4.50 -8.97 -8.69
CA ARG A 165 4.03 -9.59 -9.94
C ARG A 165 4.35 -8.74 -11.17
N ASN A 166 4.86 -9.36 -12.23
CA ASN A 166 5.11 -8.68 -13.51
C ASN A 166 5.89 -7.36 -13.33
N ALA A 167 7.03 -7.44 -12.65
CA ALA A 167 7.87 -6.29 -12.33
C ALA A 167 9.21 -6.35 -13.09
N ASP A 168 9.61 -5.22 -13.66
CA ASP A 168 10.92 -5.03 -14.29
C ASP A 168 11.82 -4.26 -13.31
N LEU A 169 12.79 -4.93 -12.67
CA LEU A 169 13.73 -4.29 -11.74
C LEU A 169 15.09 -4.09 -12.41
N TYR A 170 15.61 -2.86 -12.38
CA TYR A 170 16.88 -2.51 -13.02
C TYR A 170 17.68 -1.46 -12.23
N GLY A 171 18.95 -1.25 -12.58
CA GLY A 171 19.76 -0.18 -12.02
C GLY A 171 21.20 -0.62 -11.72
N CYS A 172 21.98 0.28 -11.14
CA CYS A 172 23.38 0.02 -10.77
C CYS A 172 23.55 -0.63 -9.38
N GLY A 173 22.46 -0.76 -8.61
CA GLY A 173 22.44 -1.29 -7.24
C GLY A 173 22.95 -2.73 -7.11
N THR A 174 23.34 -3.10 -5.89
CA THR A 174 23.86 -4.45 -5.58
C THR A 174 22.79 -5.53 -5.71
N TYR A 175 21.53 -5.20 -5.41
CA TYR A 175 20.43 -6.15 -5.32
C TYR A 175 19.17 -5.65 -6.04
N GLY A 176 18.49 -6.55 -6.77
CA GLY A 176 17.14 -6.27 -7.30
C GLY A 176 16.11 -6.12 -6.18
N TYR A 177 16.26 -6.87 -5.09
CA TYR A 177 15.53 -6.62 -3.85
C TYR A 177 16.33 -7.12 -2.64
N GLU A 178 16.01 -6.60 -1.47
CA GLU A 178 16.55 -7.03 -0.18
C GLU A 178 15.42 -7.11 0.85
N ALA A 179 15.40 -8.20 1.62
CA ALA A 179 14.44 -8.41 2.71
C ALA A 179 15.18 -8.67 4.02
N ARG A 180 14.82 -7.97 5.09
CA ARG A 180 15.44 -8.06 6.42
C ARG A 180 14.35 -8.23 7.48
N ASN A 181 14.50 -9.24 8.33
CA ASN A 181 13.56 -9.55 9.41
C ASN A 181 12.10 -9.66 8.93
N CYS A 182 11.88 -10.32 7.78
CA CYS A 182 10.59 -10.49 7.10
C CYS A 182 10.07 -11.92 7.23
#